data_AF-A0A954XRN5-F1
#
_entry.id   AF-A0A954XRN5-F1
#
_cell.length_a   1.000
_cell.length_b   1.000
_cell.length_c   1.000
_cell.angle_alpha   90.00
_cell.angle_beta   90.00
_cell.angle_gamma   90.00
#
_symmetry.space_group_name_H-M   'P 1'
#
loop_
_entity.id
_entity.type
_entity.pdbx_description
1 polymer ?
#
loop_
_entity_poly.entity_id
_entity_poly.type
_entity_poly.pdbx_seq_one_letter_code
_entity_poly.pdbx_strand_id
1 'polypeptide(L)'
;MQRLPSSADGFSLIEVVASLFLVGTLLVAILTAQRQHVRQLLQADRRLEAIAALDQLLLERTDPGTPTDNERPDDKLPGENPFYWRSQQRTEPATTAIGAAILRIEVFDPDYLHGKTLAAVELLVASSGAAEGTARDRP
;
A
#
# COMPACT_ATOMS: atom_id res chain seq x y z
N MET A 1 -38.10 14.28 66.26
CA MET A 1 -37.02 13.61 65.50
C MET A 1 -37.65 12.55 64.61
N GLN A 2 -37.99 12.90 63.37
CA GLN A 2 -38.53 11.98 62.36
C GLN A 2 -37.35 11.35 61.60
N ARG A 3 -37.21 10.02 61.67
CA ARG A 3 -36.31 9.28 60.77
C ARG A 3 -37.05 9.10 59.44
N LEU A 4 -36.46 9.62 58.36
CA LEU A 4 -36.94 9.34 57.01
C LEU A 4 -36.72 7.85 56.70
N PRO A 5 -37.70 7.15 56.12
CA PRO A 5 -37.52 5.78 55.68
C PRO A 5 -36.50 5.76 54.53
N SER A 6 -35.39 5.07 54.73
CA SER A 6 -34.49 4.69 53.64
C SER A 6 -35.18 3.58 52.85
N SER A 7 -35.80 3.93 51.72
CA SER A 7 -36.12 2.93 50.69
C SER A 7 -34.80 2.30 50.26
N ALA A 8 -34.58 1.06 50.68
CA ALA A 8 -33.54 0.24 50.08
C ALA A 8 -34.01 -0.07 48.66
N ASP A 9 -33.64 0.77 47.70
CA ASP A 9 -33.90 0.59 46.29
C ASP A 9 -33.15 -0.66 45.81
N GLY A 10 -33.83 -1.80 45.84
CA GLY A 10 -33.36 -3.00 45.20
C GLY A 10 -33.42 -2.83 43.69
N PHE A 11 -32.28 -2.95 43.02
CA PHE A 11 -32.24 -3.00 41.55
C PHE A 11 -33.19 -4.08 41.05
N SER A 12 -34.06 -3.71 40.12
CA SER A 12 -34.94 -4.69 39.47
C SER A 12 -34.10 -5.66 38.62
N LEU A 13 -34.49 -6.93 38.54
CA LEU A 13 -33.83 -7.91 37.67
C LEU A 13 -33.74 -7.42 36.21
N ILE A 14 -34.77 -6.70 35.76
CA ILE A 14 -34.84 -6.12 34.41
C ILE A 14 -33.73 -5.10 34.18
N GLU A 15 -33.45 -4.25 35.17
CA GLU A 15 -32.41 -3.22 35.06
C GLU A 15 -31.00 -3.81 35.01
N VAL A 16 -30.75 -4.89 35.78
CA VAL A 16 -29.48 -5.63 35.73
C VAL A 16 -29.30 -6.28 34.35
N VAL A 17 -30.34 -6.90 33.81
CA VAL A 17 -30.31 -7.52 32.48
C VAL A 17 -30.10 -6.47 31.39
N ALA A 18 -30.78 -5.32 31.48
CA ALA A 18 -30.61 -4.22 30.53
C ALA A 18 -29.18 -3.66 30.57
N SER A 19 -28.63 -3.45 31.77
CA SER A 19 -27.25 -2.97 31.95
C SER A 19 -26.23 -3.97 31.39
N LEU A 20 -26.44 -5.26 31.62
CA LEU A 20 -25.58 -6.32 31.08
C LEU A 20 -25.61 -6.35 29.55
N PHE A 21 -26.80 -6.17 28.95
CA PHE A 21 -26.95 -6.10 27.50
C PHE A 21 -26.23 -4.88 26.90
N LEU A 22 -26.36 -3.72 27.55
CA LEU A 22 -25.67 -2.49 27.14
C LEU A 22 -24.15 -2.65 27.20
N VAL A 23 -23.62 -3.17 28.31
CA VAL A 23 -22.17 -3.42 28.45
C VAL A 23 -21.70 -4.45 27.43
N GLY A 24 -22.48 -5.51 27.19
CA GLY A 24 -22.16 -6.51 26.18
C GLY A 24 -22.06 -5.91 24.77
N THR A 25 -23.03 -5.07 24.39
CA THR A 25 -23.04 -4.40 23.09
C THR A 25 -21.89 -3.41 22.95
N LEU A 26 -21.62 -2.63 24.00
CA LEU A 26 -20.50 -1.70 24.04
C LEU A 26 -19.16 -2.42 23.87
N LEU A 27 -18.97 -3.54 24.57
CA LEU A 27 -17.76 -4.34 24.47
C LEU A 27 -17.56 -4.86 23.04
N VAL A 28 -18.61 -5.39 22.42
CA VAL A 28 -18.57 -5.84 21.03
C VAL A 28 -18.20 -4.69 20.09
N ALA A 29 -18.78 -3.51 20.27
CA ALA A 29 -18.47 -2.33 19.45
C ALA A 29 -17.00 -1.88 19.59
N ILE A 30 -16.44 -1.93 20.80
CA ILE A 30 -15.02 -1.60 21.02
C ILE A 30 -14.11 -2.63 20.35
N LEU A 31 -14.41 -3.92 20.49
CA LEU A 31 -13.60 -4.98 19.90
C LEU A 31 -13.62 -4.94 18.36
N THR A 32 -14.77 -4.64 17.75
CA THR A 32 -14.86 -4.49 16.29
C THR A 32 -14.08 -3.27 15.81
N ALA A 33 -14.17 -2.15 16.52
CA ALA A 33 -13.38 -0.95 16.22
C ALA A 33 -11.87 -1.22 16.34
N GLN A 34 -11.42 -1.88 17.42
CA GLN A 34 -10.01 -2.21 17.63
C GLN A 34 -9.48 -3.12 16.51
N ARG A 35 -10.26 -4.12 16.08
CA ARG A 35 -9.90 -5.00 14.96
C ARG A 35 -9.66 -4.21 13.68
N GLN A 36 -10.46 -3.17 13.41
CA GLN A 36 -10.30 -2.33 12.24
C GLN A 36 -9.01 -1.50 12.32
N HIS A 37 -8.71 -0.91 13.48
CA HIS A 37 -7.48 -0.14 13.66
C HIS A 37 -6.22 -0.99 13.50
N VAL A 38 -6.20 -2.20 14.05
CA VAL A 38 -5.07 -3.13 13.87
C VAL A 38 -4.87 -3.47 12.40
N ARG A 39 -5.96 -3.70 11.65
CA ARG A 39 -5.88 -3.94 10.20
C ARG A 39 -5.31 -2.75 9.43
N GLN A 40 -5.73 -1.54 9.79
CA GLN A 40 -5.22 -0.32 9.18
C GLN A 40 -3.73 -0.13 9.46
N LEU A 41 -3.29 -0.40 10.69
CA LEU A 41 -1.88 -0.31 11.07
C LEU A 41 -1.03 -1.30 10.27
N LEU A 42 -1.44 -2.58 10.24
CA LEU A 42 -0.72 -3.61 9.46
C LEU A 42 -0.67 -3.26 7.96
N GLN A 43 -1.71 -2.65 7.42
CA GLN A 43 -1.71 -2.20 6.02
C GLN A 43 -0.78 -1.01 5.79
N ALA A 44 -0.70 -0.08 6.74
CA ALA A 44 0.22 1.05 6.68
C ALA A 44 1.67 0.58 6.77
N ASP A 45 1.98 -0.33 7.70
CA ASP A 45 3.31 -0.90 7.89
C ASP A 45 3.79 -1.61 6.61
N ARG A 46 2.95 -2.49 6.02
CA ARG A 46 3.30 -3.15 4.75
C ARG A 46 3.52 -2.18 3.60
N ARG A 47 2.80 -1.06 3.56
CA ARG A 47 3.02 -0.03 2.55
C ARG A 47 4.33 0.71 2.76
N LEU A 48 4.68 1.03 4.00
CA LEU A 48 5.96 1.67 4.33
C LEU A 48 7.13 0.75 3.95
N GLU A 49 7.03 -0.54 4.26
CA GLU A 49 8.03 -1.53 3.85
C GLU A 49 8.14 -1.64 2.31
N ALA A 50 7.01 -1.67 1.60
CA ALA A 50 7.00 -1.71 0.14
C ALA A 50 7.60 -0.43 -0.49
N ILE A 51 7.36 0.75 0.10
CA ILE A 51 7.96 2.02 -0.35
C ILE A 51 9.46 2.01 -0.11
N ALA A 52 9.92 1.60 1.09
CA ALA A 52 11.35 1.52 1.38
C ALA A 52 12.07 0.56 0.42
N ALA A 53 11.43 -0.57 0.10
CA ALA A 53 11.98 -1.53 -0.85
C ALA A 53 11.98 -1.00 -2.30
N LEU A 54 10.97 -0.20 -2.67
CA LEU A 54 10.94 0.51 -3.95
C LEU A 54 12.06 1.56 -4.04
N ASP A 55 12.28 2.34 -2.98
CA ASP A 55 13.37 3.33 -2.93
C ASP A 55 14.73 2.67 -3.10
N GLN A 56 14.94 1.50 -2.47
CA GLN A 56 16.16 0.72 -2.67
C GLN A 56 16.31 0.24 -4.12
N LEU A 57 15.24 -0.27 -4.73
CA LEU A 57 15.24 -0.68 -6.13
C LEU A 57 15.59 0.48 -7.07
N LEU A 58 15.07 1.68 -6.80
CA LEU A 58 15.38 2.87 -7.57
C LEU A 58 16.85 3.28 -7.42
N LEU A 59 17.41 3.19 -6.20
CA LEU A 59 18.82 3.48 -5.96
C LEU A 59 19.74 2.51 -6.72
N GLU A 60 19.44 1.20 -6.69
CA GLU A 60 20.20 0.19 -7.41
C GLU A 60 20.16 0.39 -8.93
N ARG A 61 19.01 0.82 -9.47
CA ARG A 61 18.82 1.03 -10.92
C ARG A 61 19.39 2.36 -11.44
N THR A 62 19.64 3.32 -10.55
CA THR A 62 20.25 4.61 -10.91
C THR A 62 21.75 4.47 -11.20
N ASP A 63 22.36 3.32 -10.91
CA ASP A 63 23.74 3.02 -11.29
C ASP A 63 23.86 2.91 -12.83
N PRO A 64 24.67 3.76 -13.50
CA PRO A 64 24.73 3.87 -14.97
C PRO A 64 25.19 2.60 -15.72
N GLY A 65 25.44 1.49 -15.03
CA GLY A 65 25.89 0.22 -15.61
C GLY A 65 24.80 -0.85 -15.78
N THR A 66 23.61 -0.70 -15.20
CA THR A 66 22.57 -1.74 -15.27
C THR A 66 21.69 -1.60 -16.52
N PRO A 67 21.73 -2.58 -17.47
CA PRO A 67 20.88 -2.53 -18.65
C PRO A 67 19.39 -2.55 -18.27
N THR A 68 18.64 -1.59 -18.81
CA THR A 68 17.20 -1.36 -18.57
C THR A 68 16.29 -2.39 -19.26
N ASP A 69 16.86 -3.35 -19.99
CA ASP A 69 16.17 -4.22 -20.96
C ASP A 69 15.37 -5.38 -20.38
N ASN A 70 15.23 -5.48 -19.06
CA ASN A 70 14.50 -6.60 -18.48
C ASN A 70 13.00 -6.30 -18.43
N GLU A 71 12.35 -6.62 -19.55
CA GLU A 71 10.93 -6.97 -19.72
C GLU A 71 10.53 -8.19 -18.85
N ARG A 72 10.93 -8.27 -17.58
CA ARG A 72 10.38 -9.27 -16.66
C ARG A 72 9.18 -8.66 -15.98
N PRO A 73 7.96 -9.12 -16.32
CA PRO A 73 6.75 -8.46 -15.88
C PRO A 73 6.48 -8.66 -14.40
N ASP A 74 7.13 -9.61 -13.71
CA ASP A 74 6.98 -9.86 -12.28
C ASP A 74 8.27 -10.54 -11.77
N ASP A 75 9.12 -9.81 -11.04
CA ASP A 75 10.30 -10.40 -10.37
C ASP A 75 10.27 -10.12 -8.87
N LYS A 76 10.91 -10.99 -8.09
CA LYS A 76 11.00 -10.79 -6.64
C LYS A 76 11.91 -9.59 -6.37
N LEU A 77 11.54 -8.70 -5.45
CA LEU A 77 12.46 -7.66 -5.04
C LEU A 77 13.72 -8.28 -4.42
N PRO A 78 14.89 -7.66 -4.62
CA PRO A 78 16.12 -8.09 -3.96
C PRO A 78 15.99 -8.01 -2.44
N GLY A 79 16.68 -8.93 -1.74
CA GLY A 79 16.67 -9.04 -0.28
C GLY A 79 15.69 -10.08 0.28
N GLU A 80 15.54 -10.09 1.61
CA GLU A 80 14.64 -10.99 2.35
C GLU A 80 13.23 -10.39 2.50
N ASN A 81 12.72 -9.70 1.48
CA ASN A 81 11.36 -9.18 1.49
C ASN A 81 10.37 -10.16 0.81
N PRO A 82 9.07 -10.10 1.16
CA PRO A 82 8.03 -10.88 0.49
C PRO A 82 7.52 -10.20 -0.79
N PHE A 83 8.11 -9.08 -1.20
CA PHE A 83 7.56 -8.23 -2.24
C PHE A 83 8.05 -8.63 -3.63
N TYR A 84 7.19 -8.36 -4.61
CA TYR A 84 7.46 -8.51 -6.03
C TYR A 84 7.29 -7.17 -6.69
N TRP A 85 8.01 -6.96 -7.79
CA TRP A 85 7.89 -5.74 -8.58
C TRP A 85 7.63 -6.06 -10.03
N ARG A 86 6.99 -5.10 -10.68
CA ARG A 86 6.75 -5.09 -12.12
C ARG A 86 7.06 -3.71 -12.67
N SER A 87 7.57 -3.64 -13.89
CA SER A 87 7.67 -2.38 -14.63
C SER A 87 6.76 -2.38 -15.84
N GLN A 88 6.00 -1.31 -16.00
CA GLN A 88 5.17 -1.06 -17.17
C GLN A 88 5.61 0.25 -17.83
N GLN A 89 6.05 0.16 -19.08
CA GLN A 89 6.28 1.35 -19.88
C GLN A 89 4.95 1.82 -20.49
N ARG A 90 4.66 3.11 -20.35
CA ARG A 90 3.53 3.77 -21.00
C ARG A 90 4.04 4.89 -21.89
N THR A 91 3.59 4.87 -23.13
CA THR A 91 3.82 5.95 -24.08
C THR A 91 2.59 6.85 -24.09
N GLU A 92 2.78 8.13 -23.75
CA GLU A 92 1.71 9.13 -23.85
C GLU A 92 2.08 10.18 -24.92
N PRO A 93 1.12 10.73 -25.67
CA PRO A 93 1.41 11.70 -26.73
C PRO A 93 2.26 12.89 -26.25
N ALA A 94 2.01 13.37 -25.02
CA ALA A 94 2.75 14.46 -24.41
C ALA A 94 4.22 14.09 -24.10
N THR A 95 4.50 12.86 -23.65
CA THR A 95 5.88 12.43 -23.37
C THR A 95 6.63 12.13 -24.66
N THR A 96 5.96 11.60 -25.68
CA THR A 96 6.55 11.38 -27.00
C THR A 96 7.01 12.68 -27.65
N ALA A 97 6.25 13.77 -27.48
CA ALA A 97 6.60 15.09 -28.02
C ALA A 97 7.93 15.63 -27.47
N ILE A 98 8.38 15.17 -26.30
CA ILE A 98 9.65 15.55 -25.67
C ILE A 98 10.70 14.43 -25.74
N GLY A 99 10.48 13.38 -26.52
CA GLY A 99 11.42 12.25 -26.62
C GLY A 99 11.54 11.43 -25.33
N ALA A 100 10.46 11.37 -24.54
CA ALA A 100 10.41 10.62 -23.28
C ALA A 100 9.29 9.56 -23.28
N ALA A 101 9.40 8.60 -22.37
CA ALA A 101 8.37 7.63 -22.03
C ALA A 101 8.16 7.62 -20.51
N ILE A 102 6.98 7.17 -20.07
CA ILE A 102 6.70 6.97 -18.64
C ILE A 102 7.04 5.53 -18.30
N LEU A 103 7.93 5.33 -17.32
CA LEU A 103 8.19 4.03 -16.71
C LEU A 103 7.49 3.98 -15.36
N ARG A 104 6.48 3.13 -15.24
CA ARG A 104 5.79 2.88 -13.98
C ARG A 104 6.38 1.63 -13.33
N ILE A 105 6.88 1.76 -12.12
CA ILE A 105 7.36 0.65 -11.31
C ILE A 105 6.35 0.43 -10.20
N GLU A 106 5.83 -0.78 -10.09
CA GLU A 106 4.88 -1.16 -9.06
C GLU A 106 5.47 -2.24 -8.17
N VAL A 107 5.23 -2.12 -6.87
CA VAL A 107 5.55 -3.14 -5.86
C VAL A 107 4.24 -3.72 -5.35
N PHE A 108 4.17 -5.04 -5.30
CA PHE A 108 3.01 -5.78 -4.83
C PHE A 108 3.44 -7.00 -4.02
N ASP A 109 2.48 -7.61 -3.34
CA ASP A 109 2.70 -8.81 -2.54
C ASP A 109 1.65 -9.85 -3.01
N PRO A 110 2.06 -10.98 -3.61
CA PRO A 110 1.12 -11.95 -4.17
C PRO A 110 0.24 -12.60 -3.08
N ASP A 111 0.76 -12.72 -1.86
CA ASP A 111 0.08 -13.33 -0.74
C ASP A 111 -0.83 -12.33 0.01
N TYR A 112 -0.74 -11.04 -0.33
CA TYR A 112 -1.48 -9.97 0.34
C TYR A 112 -2.40 -9.21 -0.61
N LEU A 113 -3.65 -9.01 -0.17
CA LEU A 113 -4.69 -8.30 -0.94
C LEU A 113 -4.84 -8.81 -2.40
N HIS A 114 -4.60 -10.11 -2.65
CA HIS A 114 -4.67 -10.74 -3.97
C HIS A 114 -3.74 -10.10 -5.02
N GLY A 115 -2.50 -9.77 -4.64
CA GLY A 115 -1.54 -9.17 -5.57
C GLY A 115 -1.81 -7.70 -5.88
N LYS A 116 -2.59 -7.01 -5.05
CA LYS A 116 -2.82 -5.57 -5.21
C LYS A 116 -1.52 -4.79 -5.04
N THR A 117 -1.31 -3.81 -5.91
CA THR A 117 -0.19 -2.86 -5.82
C THR A 117 -0.19 -2.15 -4.45
N LEU A 118 0.92 -2.29 -3.74
CA LEU A 118 1.18 -1.68 -2.44
C LEU A 118 1.78 -0.28 -2.61
N ALA A 119 2.72 -0.13 -3.53
CA ALA A 119 3.38 1.12 -3.87
C ALA A 119 3.62 1.19 -5.38
N ALA A 120 3.61 2.40 -5.95
CA ALA A 120 3.96 2.61 -7.35
C ALA A 120 4.65 3.97 -7.51
N VAL A 121 5.65 4.03 -8.39
CA VAL A 121 6.35 5.26 -8.78
C VAL A 121 6.36 5.34 -10.30
N GLU A 122 6.15 6.55 -10.81
CA GLU A 122 6.22 6.85 -12.25
C GLU A 122 7.43 7.75 -12.51
N LEU A 123 8.25 7.34 -13.48
CA LEU A 123 9.50 8.00 -13.85
C LEU A 123 9.41 8.42 -15.32
N LEU A 124 9.96 9.59 -15.65
CA LEU A 124 10.20 9.95 -17.04
C LEU A 124 11.57 9.41 -17.46
N VAL A 125 11.58 8.57 -18.50
CA VAL A 125 12.80 7.99 -19.08
C VAL A 125 12.94 8.43 -20.53
N ALA A 126 14.17 8.54 -21.02
CA ALA A 126 14.40 8.84 -22.43
C ALA A 126 13.80 7.73 -23.31
N SER A 127 13.10 8.09 -24.39
CA SER A 127 12.59 7.08 -25.32
C SER A 127 13.74 6.52 -26.15
N SER A 128 14.01 5.22 -26.00
CA SER A 128 15.10 4.53 -26.72
C SER A 128 15.01 4.68 -28.26
N GLY A 129 13.82 4.98 -28.79
CA GLY A 129 13.59 5.20 -30.22
C GLY A 129 14.08 6.54 -30.80
N ALA A 130 14.56 7.49 -30.00
CA ALA A 130 14.98 8.81 -30.52
C ALA A 130 16.41 8.83 -31.10
N ALA A 131 17.28 7.87 -30.73
CA ALA A 131 18.70 7.90 -31.10
C ALA A 131 19.05 7.20 -32.42
N GLU A 132 18.14 6.40 -33.00
CA GLU A 132 18.48 5.54 -34.15
C GLU A 132 18.10 6.14 -35.52
N GLY A 133 17.38 7.27 -35.55
CA GLY A 133 16.90 7.92 -36.79
C GLY A 133 17.85 8.91 -37.45
N THR A 134 18.93 9.34 -36.79
CA THR A 134 19.81 10.43 -37.28
C THR A 134 21.15 9.97 -37.85
N ALA A 135 21.47 8.66 -37.83
CA ALA A 135 22.76 8.15 -38.29
C ALA A 135 22.74 7.53 -39.70
N ARG A 136 21.59 7.48 -40.39
CA ARG A 136 21.46 6.77 -41.68
C ARG A 136 21.50 7.66 -42.92
N ASP A 137 21.76 8.96 -42.77
CA ASP A 137 21.84 9.91 -43.88
C ASP A 137 23.16 10.68 -43.85
N ARG A 138 24.26 10.00 -44.18
CA ARG A 138 25.47 10.64 -44.69
C ARG A 138 25.88 9.92 -45.99
N PRO A 139 26.03 10.66 -47.10
CA PRO A 139 26.38 10.13 -48.41
C PRO A 139 27.80 9.56 -48.48
#